data_AF-X0Z314-F1
#
_entry.id   AF-X0Z314-F1
#
_cell.length_a   1.000
_cell.length_b   1.000
_cell.length_c   1.000
_cell.angle_alpha   90.00
_cell.angle_beta   90.00
_cell.angle_gamma   90.00
#
_symmetry.space_group_name_H-M   'P 1'
#
loop_
_entity.id
_entity.type
_entity.pdbx_description
1 polymer ?
#
loop_
_entity_poly.entity_id
_entity_poly.type
_entity_poly.pdbx_seq_one_letter_code
_entity_poly.pdbx_strand_id
1 'polypeptide(L)' 'PSMVEARKISDKCFLGCINEKWLSQAKPEEIRAHIKEGVLAAGRSGLIITPGCVAKLDTPKINFYAARIAIEDL' A
#
# COMPACT_ATOMS: atom_id res chain seq x y z
N PRO A 1 -9.03 1.24 10.98
CA PRO A 1 -7.92 1.94 11.64
C PRO A 1 -6.87 2.31 10.58
N SER A 2 -6.21 3.45 10.73
CA SER A 2 -4.98 3.75 9.99
C SER A 2 -3.84 2.81 10.40
N MET A 3 -2.77 2.75 9.62
CA MET A 3 -1.59 1.93 9.97
C MET A 3 -0.94 2.40 11.27
N VAL A 4 -0.91 3.71 11.52
CA VAL A 4 -0.37 4.29 12.76
C VAL A 4 -1.19 3.82 13.97
N GLU A 5 -2.51 3.84 13.87
CA GLU A 5 -3.39 3.36 14.94
C GLU A 5 -3.27 1.85 15.13
N ALA A 6 -3.21 1.09 14.03
CA ALA A 6 -3.05 -0.37 14.10
C ALA A 6 -1.75 -0.75 14.82
N ARG A 7 -0.65 -0.02 14.58
CA ARG A 7 0.63 -0.29 15.25
C ARG A 7 0.61 -0.02 16.76
N LYS A 8 -0.26 0.88 17.24
CA LYS A 8 -0.46 1.10 18.68
C LYS A 8 -1.21 -0.05 19.35
N ILE A 9 -1.95 -0.84 18.58
CA ILE A 9 -2.82 -1.92 19.09
C ILE A 9 -2.12 -3.28 19.00
N SER A 10 -1.23 -3.48 18.02
CA SER A 10 -0.52 -4.75 17.84
C SER A 10 0.88 -4.57 17.25
N ASP A 11 1.80 -5.43 17.69
CA ASP A 11 3.18 -5.56 17.21
C ASP A 11 3.35 -6.63 16.10
N LYS A 12 2.28 -7.34 15.73
CA LYS A 12 2.27 -8.36 14.68
C LYS A 12 2.60 -7.81 13.30
N CYS A 13 2.76 -8.73 12.34
CA CYS A 13 2.89 -8.39 10.93
C CYS A 13 1.54 -7.93 10.36
N PHE A 14 1.53 -6.79 9.68
CA PHE A 14 0.36 -6.26 8.99
C PHE A 14 0.41 -6.53 7.49
N LEU A 15 -0.76 -6.74 6.89
CA LEU A 15 -0.93 -6.76 5.43
C LEU A 15 -1.78 -5.55 5.03
N GLY A 16 -1.28 -4.71 4.14
CA GLY A 16 -2.00 -3.49 3.72
C GLY A 16 -1.09 -2.41 3.13
N CYS A 17 -1.49 -1.15 3.29
CA CYS A 17 -0.93 0.09 2.72
C CYS A 17 -1.49 0.53 1.37
N ILE A 18 -2.11 -0.32 0.55
CA ILE A 18 -2.69 0.11 -0.72
C ILE A 18 -4.22 0.26 -0.58
N ASN A 19 -4.76 1.41 -0.99
CA ASN A 19 -6.21 1.61 -1.08
C ASN A 19 -6.73 1.04 -2.41
N GLU A 20 -7.40 -0.11 -2.35
CA GLU A 20 -7.89 -0.82 -3.53
C GLU A 20 -8.95 -0.07 -4.34
N LYS A 21 -9.73 0.82 -3.70
CA LYS A 21 -10.78 1.58 -4.37
C LYS A 21 -10.20 2.71 -5.21
N TRP A 22 -9.11 3.30 -4.72
CA TRP A 22 -8.35 4.38 -5.36
C TRP A 22 -7.39 3.85 -6.43
N LEU A 23 -6.79 2.67 -6.21
CA LEU A 23 -5.79 2.10 -7.12
C LEU A 23 -6.27 2.00 -8.58
N SER A 24 -7.57 1.78 -8.84
CA SER A 24 -8.09 1.70 -10.21
C SER A 24 -8.19 3.04 -10.94
N GLN A 25 -8.11 4.16 -10.20
CA GLN A 25 -8.21 5.53 -10.74
C GLN A 25 -6.92 6.35 -10.54
N ALA A 26 -5.98 5.83 -9.74
CA ALA A 26 -4.70 6.46 -9.47
C ALA A 26 -3.86 6.61 -10.74
N LYS A 27 -3.08 7.69 -10.80
CA LYS A 27 -2.00 7.78 -11.79
C LYS A 27 -0.77 7.01 -11.28
N PRO A 28 0.02 6.36 -12.16
CA PRO A 28 1.22 5.61 -11.77
C PRO A 28 2.19 6.39 -10.87
N GLU A 29 2.35 7.69 -11.11
CA GLU A 29 3.21 8.58 -10.33
C GLU A 29 2.74 8.80 -8.88
N GLU A 30 1.43 8.72 -8.62
CA GLU A 30 0.85 8.93 -7.29
C GLU A 30 1.01 7.68 -6.40
N ILE A 31 1.06 6.49 -7.02
CA ILE A 31 1.13 5.19 -6.34
C ILE A 31 2.38 5.08 -5.48
N ARG A 32 3.51 5.60 -5.96
CA ARG A 32 4.76 5.60 -5.20
C ARG A 32 4.66 6.40 -3.91
N ALA A 33 4.08 7.59 -3.97
CA ALA A 33 3.91 8.45 -2.80
C ALA A 33 2.98 7.79 -1.78
N HIS A 34 1.86 7.22 -2.24
CA HIS A 34 0.89 6.51 -1.41
C HIS A 34 1.50 5.31 -0.66
N ILE A 35 2.28 4.47 -1.37
CA ILE A 35 2.96 3.32 -0.74
C ILE A 35 4.01 3.80 0.27
N LYS A 36 4.80 4.81 -0.08
CA LYS A 36 5.82 5.37 0.83
C LYS A 36 5.19 5.91 2.11
N GLU A 37 4.07 6.62 2.02
CA GLU A 37 3.32 7.10 3.18
C GLU A 37 2.83 5.92 4.05
N GLY A 38 2.28 4.89 3.41
CA GLY A 38 1.86 3.67 4.09
C GLY A 38 2.98 2.99 4.87
N VAL A 39 4.18 2.87 4.28
CA VAL A 39 5.36 2.28 4.94
C VAL A 39 5.87 3.15 6.08
N LEU A 40 5.91 4.48 5.90
CA LEU A 40 6.30 5.41 6.98
C LEU A 40 5.35 5.32 8.18
N ALA A 41 4.05 5.13 7.92
CA ALA A 41 3.03 4.99 8.96
C ALA A 41 3.08 3.61 9.67
N ALA A 42 3.37 2.55 8.92
CA ALA A 42 3.35 1.17 9.42
C ALA A 42 4.67 0.70 10.03
N GLY A 43 5.79 1.26 9.56
CA GLY A 43 7.15 0.78 9.81
C GLY A 43 7.68 -0.10 8.69
N ARG A 44 9.02 -0.22 8.61
CA ARG A 44 9.74 -0.97 7.56
C ARG A 44 9.73 -2.50 7.77
N SER A 45 9.37 -2.97 8.97
CA SER A 45 9.40 -4.38 9.36
C SER A 45 8.06 -4.80 9.94
N GLY A 46 7.67 -6.06 9.77
CA GLY A 46 6.33 -6.52 10.16
C GLY A 46 5.24 -5.95 9.26
N LEU A 47 5.56 -5.78 7.97
CA LEU A 47 4.63 -5.27 6.96
C LEU A 47 4.79 -6.08 5.68
N ILE A 48 3.65 -6.50 5.11
CA ILE A 48 3.54 -6.99 3.74
C ILE A 48 2.68 -5.97 2.99
N ILE A 49 3.25 -5.36 1.96
CA ILE A 49 2.57 -4.32 1.18
C ILE A 49 1.57 -4.99 0.24
N THR A 50 0.28 -4.78 0.51
CA THR A 50 -0.84 -5.31 -0.27
C THR A 50 -1.97 -4.29 -0.29
N PRO A 51 -3.00 -4.47 -1.13
CA PRO A 51 -4.26 -3.80 -0.90
C PRO A 51 -4.89 -4.29 0.41
N GLY A 52 -5.68 -3.44 1.06
CA GLY A 52 -6.42 -3.80 2.28
C GLY A 52 -7.53 -4.82 2.02
N CYS A 53 -7.93 -4.97 0.77
CA CYS A 53 -8.87 -5.97 0.28
C CYS A 53 -8.41 -6.48 -1.10
N VAL A 54 -9.34 -6.90 -1.95
CA VAL A 54 -9.07 -7.34 -3.32
C VAL A 54 -9.04 -6.11 -4.24
N ALA A 55 -8.04 -6.06 -5.13
CA ALA A 55 -8.00 -5.04 -6.18
C ALA A 55 -9.20 -5.20 -7.13
N LYS A 56 -9.74 -4.08 -7.64
CA LYS A 56 -10.84 -4.13 -8.59
C LYS A 56 -10.39 -4.75 -9.93
N LEU A 57 -11.29 -5.46 -10.58
CA LEU A 57 -11.04 -6.14 -11.86
C LEU A 57 -10.70 -5.17 -13.00
N ASP A 58 -11.14 -3.92 -12.91
CA ASP A 58 -10.88 -2.85 -13.88
C ASP A 58 -9.58 -2.08 -13.60
N THR A 59 -8.82 -2.46 -12.57
CA THR A 59 -7.55 -1.78 -12.23
C THR A 59 -6.57 -1.91 -13.39
N PRO A 60 -6.04 -0.80 -13.93
CA PRO A 60 -5.08 -0.84 -15.03
C PRO A 60 -3.82 -1.63 -14.65
N LYS A 61 -3.31 -2.47 -15.57
CA LYS A 61 -2.08 -3.25 -15.37
C LYS A 61 -0.89 -2.39 -14.94
N ILE A 62 -0.78 -1.18 -15.52
CA ILE A 62 0.29 -0.22 -15.20
C ILE A 62 0.31 0.17 -13.72
N ASN A 63 -0.85 0.20 -13.06
CA ASN A 63 -0.93 0.55 -11.64
C ASN A 63 -0.40 -0.58 -10.75
N PHE A 64 -0.56 -1.84 -11.16
CA PHE A 64 0.08 -2.97 -10.47
C PHE A 64 1.60 -2.95 -10.66
N TYR A 65 2.09 -2.64 -11.86
CA TYR A 65 3.54 -2.52 -12.10
C TYR A 65 4.13 -1.35 -11.29
N ALA A 66 3.47 -0.19 -11.28
CA ALA A 66 3.87 0.95 -10.47
C ALA A 66 3.91 0.60 -8.98
N ALA A 67 2.89 -0.11 -8.47
CA ALA A 67 2.85 -0.55 -7.08
C ALA A 67 3.99 -1.52 -6.75
N ARG A 68 4.34 -2.44 -7.66
CA ARG A 68 5.49 -3.32 -7.46
C ARG A 68 6.78 -2.50 -7.46
N ILE A 69 7.05 -1.69 -8.48
CA ILE A 69 8.30 -0.94 -8.60
C ILE A 69 8.50 0.04 -7.43
N ALA A 70 7.41 0.60 -6.89
CA ALA A 70 7.46 1.54 -5.77
C ALA A 70 8.20 1.01 -4.52
N ILE A 71 8.32 -0.31 -4.34
CA ILE A 71 9.00 -0.90 -3.18
C ILE A 71 10.52 -1.01 -3.31
N GLU A 72 11.08 -0.83 -4.51
CA GLU A 72 12.53 -1.03 -4.74
C GLU A 72 13.39 0.09 -4.13
N ASP A 73 12.78 1.24 -3.86
CA ASP A 73 13.44 2.44 -3.33
C ASP A 73 13.03 2.75 -1.86
N LEU A 74 12.54 1.77 -1.11
CA LEU A 74 12.02 1.94 0.27
C LEU A 74 12.99 1.51 1.37
#